data_AF-A0A392S4Z2-F1
#
_entry.id   AF-A0A392S4Z2-F1
#
_cell.length_a   1.000
_cell.length_b   1.000
_cell.length_c   1.000
_cell.angle_alpha   90.00
_cell.angle_beta   90.00
_cell.angle_gamma   90.00
#
_symmetry.space_group_name_H-M   'P 1'
#
loop_
_entity.id
_entity.type
_entity.pdbx_description
1 polymer ?
#
loop_
_entity_poly.entity_id
_entity_poly.type
_entity_poly.pdbx_seq_one_letter_code
_entity_poly.pdbx_strand_id
1 'polypeptide(L)' 'MPGKNWRYDSHGGRSRMQATEMVPVAKAWAKWLVRNFESCSNEIEIIMSRCHAIYAIMRRYPIRVGEMIARSIKRMITAA' A
#
# COMPACT_ATOMS: atom_id res chain seq x y z
N MET A 1 -12.31 -0.31 -9.38
CA MET A 1 -13.43 -0.14 -8.43
C MET A 1 -13.24 1.17 -7.69
N PRO A 2 -14.18 2.13 -7.82
CA PRO A 2 -14.19 3.33 -6.98
C PRO A 2 -14.28 2.87 -5.52
N GLY A 3 -13.40 3.32 -4.64
CA GLY A 3 -13.42 2.93 -3.22
C GLY A 3 -12.32 1.96 -2.75
N LYS A 4 -11.64 1.24 -3.65
CA LYS A 4 -10.70 0.15 -3.26
C LYS A 4 -9.48 0.58 -2.41
N ASN A 5 -9.15 1.87 -2.39
CA ASN A 5 -7.93 2.41 -1.76
C ASN A 5 -8.22 3.56 -0.77
N TRP A 6 -9.46 3.69 -0.31
CA TRP A 6 -9.87 4.78 0.57
C TRP A 6 -9.96 4.29 2.02
N ARG A 7 -9.50 5.12 2.94
CA ARG A 7 -9.82 5.04 4.36
C ARG A 7 -11.15 5.77 4.57
N TYR A 8 -11.96 5.24 5.47
CA TYR A 8 -13.13 5.94 5.99
C TYR A 8 -12.76 6.58 7.33
N ASP A 9 -13.06 7.87 7.46
CA ASP A 9 -12.99 8.55 8.76
C ASP A 9 -14.23 8.20 9.63
N SER A 10 -14.24 8.68 10.87
CA SER A 10 -15.36 8.46 11.81
C SER A 10 -16.68 9.08 11.36
N HIS A 11 -16.66 9.95 10.35
CA HIS A 11 -17.82 10.60 9.74
C HIS A 11 -18.21 9.97 8.40
N GLY A 12 -17.57 8.86 8.00
CA GLY A 12 -17.81 8.19 6.72
C GLY A 12 -17.19 8.91 5.51
N GLY A 13 -16.40 9.97 5.74
CA GLY A 13 -15.63 10.65 4.72
C GLY A 13 -14.52 9.75 4.17
N ARG A 14 -14.30 9.82 2.85
CA ARG A 14 -13.28 9.03 2.16
C ARG A 14 -12.02 9.85 2.00
N SER A 15 -10.93 9.41 2.62
CA SER A 15 -9.60 10.01 2.47
C SER A 15 -8.54 8.95 2.17
N ARG A 16 -7.42 9.36 1.58
CA ARG A 16 -6.24 8.48 1.45
C ARG A 16 -5.40 8.61 2.72
N MET A 17 -4.80 7.50 3.13
CA MET A 17 -3.91 7.51 4.28
C MET A 17 -2.59 8.19 3.92
N GLN A 18 -2.20 9.17 4.72
CA GLN A 18 -0.97 9.93 4.51
C GLN A 18 0.20 9.28 5.26
N ALA A 19 1.39 9.30 4.66
CA ALA A 19 2.60 8.77 5.27
C ALA A 19 3.02 9.52 6.56
N THR A 20 2.47 10.71 6.82
CA THR A 20 2.65 11.49 8.05
C THR A 20 1.85 10.92 9.23
N GLU A 21 0.76 10.19 8.96
CA GLU A 21 -0.08 9.54 9.98
C GLU A 21 0.52 8.21 10.47
N MET A 22 1.58 7.72 9.81
CA MET A 22 2.23 6.46 10.15
C MET A 22 3.30 6.63 11.23
N VAL A 23 3.39 5.64 12.13
CA VAL A 23 4.53 5.51 13.04
C VAL A 23 5.84 5.30 12.25
N PRO A 24 7.02 5.73 12.77
CA PRO A 24 8.26 5.75 11.99
C PRO A 24 8.64 4.41 11.35
N VAL A 25 8.46 3.30 12.07
CA VAL A 25 8.75 1.95 11.56
C VAL A 25 7.82 1.58 10.40
N ALA A 26 6.52 1.88 10.52
CA ALA A 26 5.55 1.64 9.46
C ALA A 26 5.87 2.48 8.20
N LYS A 27 6.29 3.73 8.40
CA LYS A 27 6.71 4.65 7.33
C LYS A 27 7.95 4.14 6.59
N ALA A 28 8.92 3.56 7.30
CA ALA A 28 10.12 2.98 6.68
C ALA A 28 9.75 1.79 5.77
N TRP A 29 8.88 0.90 6.24
CA TRP A 29 8.37 -0.21 5.42
C TRP A 29 7.55 0.25 4.21
N ALA A 30 6.72 1.29 4.38
CA ALA A 30 5.97 1.89 3.27
C ALA A 30 6.91 2.37 2.17
N LYS A 31 7.94 3.15 2.52
CA LYS A 31 8.94 3.66 1.58
C LYS A 31 9.68 2.53 0.87
N TRP A 32 10.08 1.50 1.61
CA TRP A 32 10.77 0.35 1.03
C TRP A 32 9.87 -0.39 0.03
N LEU A 33 8.59 -0.58 0.33
CA LEU A 33 7.64 -1.20 -0.59
C LEU A 33 7.43 -0.40 -1.88
N VAL A 34 7.30 0.93 -1.77
CA VAL A 34 7.16 1.82 -2.95
C VAL A 34 8.37 1.70 -3.88
N ARG A 35 9.57 1.68 -3.32
CA ARG A 35 10.81 1.63 -4.12
C ARG A 35 11.02 0.29 -4.83
N ASN A 36 10.50 -0.82 -4.30
CA ASN A 36 10.85 -2.16 -4.77
C ASN A 36 9.73 -2.89 -5.52
N PHE A 37 8.45 -2.60 -5.26
CA PHE A 37 7.34 -3.40 -5.81
C PHE A 37 6.36 -2.63 -6.68
N GLU A 38 6.13 -1.35 -6.37
CA GLU A 38 5.18 -0.52 -7.09
C GLU A 38 5.59 0.96 -6.99
N SER A 39 6.37 1.45 -7.96
CA SER A 39 6.71 2.86 -8.09
C SER A 39 5.43 3.71 -8.13
N CYS A 40 5.38 4.75 -7.30
CA CYS A 40 4.26 5.67 -7.25
C CYS A 40 4.66 7.06 -7.74
N SER A 41 3.74 7.74 -8.41
CA SER A 41 3.87 9.17 -8.74
C SER A 41 3.79 10.08 -7.50
N ASN A 42 3.24 9.58 -6.39
CA ASN A 42 3.16 10.30 -5.12
C ASN A 42 3.56 9.37 -3.96
N GLU A 43 4.67 9.67 -3.29
CA GLU A 43 5.18 8.90 -2.14
C GLU A 43 4.44 9.19 -0.83
N ILE A 44 3.62 10.25 -0.80
CA ILE A 44 2.95 10.72 0.40
C ILE A 44 1.64 9.95 0.64
N GLU A 45 0.94 9.61 -0.44
CA GLU A 45 -0.32 8.86 -0.38
C GLU A 45 -0.07 7.34 -0.43
N ILE A 46 -0.52 6.64 0.62
CA ILE A 46 -0.35 5.18 0.72
C ILE A 46 -1.63 4.49 0.29
N ILE A 47 -1.52 3.68 -0.77
CA ILE A 47 -2.60 2.82 -1.25
C ILE A 47 -2.93 1.75 -0.19
N MET A 48 -4.21 1.52 0.13
CA MET A 48 -4.63 0.58 1.20
C MET A 48 -4.04 -0.83 1.09
N SER A 49 -3.82 -1.33 -0.12
CA SER A 49 -3.13 -2.63 -0.33
C SER A 49 -1.73 -2.67 0.31
N ARG A 50 -1.03 -1.54 0.40
CA ARG A 50 0.27 -1.40 1.07
C ARG A 50 0.13 -1.30 2.58
N CYS A 51 -0.94 -0.67 3.07
CA CYS A 51 -1.27 -0.68 4.50
C CYS A 51 -1.42 -2.12 5.02
N HIS A 52 -2.05 -3.01 4.23
CA HIS A 52 -2.15 -4.42 4.58
C HIS A 52 -0.79 -5.14 4.63
N ALA A 53 0.11 -4.86 3.68
CA ALA A 53 1.46 -5.44 3.70
C ALA A 53 2.25 -4.95 4.93
N ILE A 54 2.21 -3.65 5.24
CA ILE A 54 2.89 -3.07 6.42
C ILE A 54 2.30 -3.64 7.70
N TYR A 55 0.97 -3.75 7.79
CA TYR A 55 0.29 -4.37 8.92
C TYR A 55 0.74 -5.83 9.11
N ALA A 56 0.81 -6.61 8.04
CA ALA A 56 1.30 -7.99 8.09
C ALA A 56 2.76 -8.06 8.56
N ILE A 57 3.65 -7.18 8.08
CA ILE A 57 5.05 -7.10 8.53
C ILE A 57 5.10 -6.79 10.04
N MET A 58 4.36 -5.79 10.49
CA MET A 58 4.33 -5.38 11.90
C MET A 58 3.77 -6.47 12.82
N ARG A 59 2.81 -7.26 12.33
CA ARG A 59 2.23 -8.41 13.05
C ARG A 59 3.03 -9.71 12.87
N ARG A 60 4.13 -9.69 12.11
CA ARG A 60 4.94 -10.87 11.74
C ARG A 60 4.11 -11.97 11.06
N TYR A 61 3.09 -11.58 10.31
CA TYR A 61 2.30 -12.51 9.51
C TYR A 61 3.04 -12.88 8.22
N PRO A 62 2.85 -14.12 7.72
CA PRO A 62 3.44 -14.54 6.47
C PRO A 62 2.93 -13.68 5.30
N ILE A 63 3.83 -13.26 4.42
CA ILE A 63 3.52 -12.44 3.24
C ILE A 63 3.98 -13.17 1.99
N ARG A 64 3.06 -13.39 1.05
CA ARG A 64 3.35 -14.03 -0.25
C ARG A 64 3.92 -13.01 -1.23
N VAL A 65 5.16 -12.60 -1.03
CA VAL A 65 5.84 -11.59 -1.86
C VAL A 65 5.82 -11.95 -3.35
N GLY A 66 6.04 -13.22 -3.70
CA GLY A 66 5.98 -13.68 -5.09
C GLY A 66 4.62 -13.44 -5.77
N GLU A 67 3.51 -13.61 -5.04
CA GLU A 67 2.17 -13.32 -5.56
C GLU A 67 1.97 -11.82 -5.79
N MET A 68 2.52 -10.98 -4.91
CA MET A 68 2.47 -9.53 -5.07
C MET A 68 3.21 -9.08 -6.33
N ILE A 69 4.42 -9.59 -6.56
CA ILE A 69 5.21 -9.32 -7.78
C ILE A 69 4.43 -9.76 -9.03
N ALA A 70 3.96 -11.01 -9.05
CA ALA A 70 3.24 -11.57 -10.19
C ALA A 70 1.99 -10.75 -10.56
N ARG A 71 1.27 -10.24 -9.55
CA ARG A 71 0.11 -9.37 -9.75
C ARG A 71 0.49 -8.00 -10.31
N SER A 72 1.61 -7.43 -9.88
CA SER A 72 2.13 -6.16 -10.39
C SER A 72 2.50 -6.29 -11.88
N ILE A 73 3.27 -7.33 -12.24
CA ILE A 73 3.64 -7.65 -13.63
C ILE A 73 2.39 -7.86 -14.48
N LYS A 74 1.44 -8.69 -14.02
CA LYS A 74 0.19 -8.93 -14.75
C LYS A 74 -0.55 -7.63 -15.05
N ARG A 75 -0.66 -6.72 -14.07
CA ARG A 75 -1.32 -5.41 -14.25
C ARG A 75 -0.62 -4.56 -15.29
N MET A 76 0.71 -4.51 -15.29
CA MET A 76 1.47 -3.74 -16.29
C MET A 76 1.19 -4.26 -17.70
N ILE A 77 1.14 -5.58 -17.88
CA ILE A 77 0.88 -6.21 -19.19
C ILE A 77 -0.57 -5.97 -19.65
N THR A 78 -1.55 -6.08 -18.75
CA THR A 78 -2.98 -5.93 -19.10
C THR A 78 -3.49 -4.49 -19.17
N ALA A 79 -2.70 -3.51 -18.71
CA ALA A 79 -3.03 -2.09 -18.78
C ALA A 79 -2.45 -1.37 -20.01
N ALA A 80 -1.67 -2.09 -20.82
CA ALA A 80 -1.26 -1.71 -22.18
C ALA A 80 -2.32 -2.19 -23.18
#